data_AF-A0A929W4N1-F1
#
_entry.id   AF-A0A929W4N1-F1
#
_cell.length_a   1.000
_cell.length_b   1.000
_cell.length_c   1.000
_cell.angle_alpha   90.00
_cell.angle_beta   90.00
_cell.angle_gamma   90.00
#
_symmetry.space_group_name_H-M   'P 1'
#
loop_
_entity.id
_entity.type
_entity.pdbx_description
1 polymer ?
#
loop_
_entity_poly.entity_id
_entity_poly.type
_entity_poly.pdbx_seq_one_letter_code
_entity_poly.pdbx_strand_id
1 'polypeptide(L)'
;GIGIDRLVMLLTGQTAIQEVLFFPQMKPEKLPAKDKAEAYVPFGIPADLVPVLQKVGYYLVQDLRGANPQKVQQQIGEVLKKYQLDLAKPSVADIAAWVEALGE
;
A
#
# COMPACT_ATOMS: atom_id res chain seq x y z
N GLY A 1 19.90 -35.72 15.38
CA GLY A 1 18.62 -35.46 16.06
C GLY A 1 17.50 -35.67 15.07
N ILE A 2 16.42 -36.34 15.46
CA ILE A 2 15.22 -36.51 14.61
C ILE A 2 14.38 -35.24 14.78
N GLY A 3 14.21 -34.46 13.72
CA GLY A 3 13.38 -33.26 13.75
C GLY A 3 11.91 -33.59 13.97
N ILE A 4 11.15 -32.63 14.52
CA ILE A 4 9.68 -32.74 14.72
C ILE A 4 8.98 -33.16 13.43
N ASP A 5 9.43 -32.65 12.29
CA ASP A 5 9.01 -33.02 10.94
C ASP A 5 8.99 -34.55 10.72
N ARG A 6 10.09 -35.21 11.07
CA ARG A 6 10.26 -36.67 10.95
C ARG A 6 9.46 -37.45 11.98
N LEU A 7 9.25 -36.89 13.17
CA LEU A 7 8.38 -37.49 14.20
C LEU A 7 6.92 -37.47 13.76
N VAL A 8 6.47 -36.35 13.20
CA VAL A 8 5.10 -36.14 12.71
C VAL A 8 4.80 -37.05 11.51
N MET A 9 5.76 -37.20 10.59
CA MET A 9 5.67 -38.15 9.48
C MET A 9 5.55 -39.61 9.96
N LEU A 10 6.31 -40.00 10.98
CA LEU A 10 6.25 -41.36 11.53
C LEU A 10 4.91 -41.64 12.23
N LEU A 11 4.36 -40.66 12.95
CA LEU A 11 3.08 -40.80 13.67
C LEU A 11 1.86 -40.85 12.75
N THR A 12 1.97 -40.26 11.56
CA THR A 12 0.86 -40.18 10.59
C THR A 12 0.98 -41.17 9.43
N GLY A 13 2.10 -41.92 9.36
CA GLY A 13 2.36 -42.92 8.33
C GLY A 13 2.63 -42.34 6.93
N GLN A 14 2.84 -41.03 6.82
CA GLN A 14 3.04 -40.34 5.55
C GLN A 14 4.53 -40.15 5.25
N THR A 15 4.95 -40.40 4.01
CA THR A 15 6.35 -40.33 3.58
C THR A 15 6.84 -38.92 3.25
N ALA A 16 5.93 -37.94 3.20
CA ALA A 16 6.25 -36.54 2.96
C ALA A 16 5.56 -35.63 3.98
N ILE A 17 6.30 -34.65 4.54
CA ILE A 17 5.75 -33.69 5.51
C ILE A 17 4.55 -32.91 4.96
N GLN A 18 4.53 -32.64 3.65
CA GLN A 18 3.49 -31.86 2.98
C GLN A 18 2.09 -32.48 3.10
N GLU A 19 1.99 -33.80 3.30
CA GLU A 19 0.71 -34.51 3.48
C GLU A 19 0.22 -34.51 4.93
N VAL A 20 1.10 -34.17 5.87
CA VAL A 20 0.77 -34.04 7.30
C VAL A 20 0.51 -32.59 7.68
N LEU A 21 1.23 -31.69 7.03
CA LEU A 21 1.05 -30.26 7.14
C LEU A 21 -0.20 -29.86 6.34
N PHE A 22 -1.37 -29.89 6.98
CA PHE A 22 -2.56 -29.18 6.52
C PHE A 22 -2.32 -27.67 6.58
N PHE A 23 -1.40 -27.17 5.77
CA PHE A 23 -1.34 -25.75 5.49
C PHE A 23 -2.43 -25.46 4.49
N PRO A 24 -3.53 -24.78 4.88
CA PRO A 24 -4.24 -23.98 3.90
C PRO A 24 -3.19 -23.12 3.22
N GLN A 25 -2.94 -23.33 1.92
CA GLN A 25 -2.13 -22.42 1.14
C GLN A 25 -2.65 -21.03 1.46
N MET A 26 -1.77 -20.15 1.99
CA MET A 26 -2.16 -18.76 2.20
C MET A 26 -2.68 -18.28 0.85
N LYS A 27 -3.99 -18.01 0.78
CA LYS A 27 -4.56 -17.36 -0.39
C LYS A 27 -3.75 -16.08 -0.54
N PRO A 28 -3.15 -15.82 -1.72
CA PRO A 28 -2.37 -14.60 -1.91
C PRO A 28 -3.22 -13.45 -1.40
N GLU A 29 -2.72 -12.74 -0.38
CA GLU A 29 -3.35 -11.52 0.08
C GLU A 29 -3.56 -10.68 -1.17
N LYS A 30 -4.81 -10.28 -1.43
CA LYS A 30 -5.11 -9.39 -2.53
C LYS A 30 -4.27 -8.14 -2.28
N LEU A 31 -3.18 -8.00 -3.02
CA LEU A 31 -2.41 -6.77 -3.08
C LEU A 31 -3.46 -5.68 -3.31
N PRO A 32 -3.57 -4.69 -2.41
CA PRO A 32 -4.54 -3.62 -2.60
C PRO A 32 -4.27 -3.05 -3.99
N ALA A 33 -5.34 -2.92 -4.78
CA ALA A 33 -5.23 -2.32 -6.10
C ALA A 33 -4.53 -0.97 -5.92
N LYS A 34 -3.32 -0.84 -6.45
CA LYS A 34 -2.61 0.43 -6.49
C LYS A 34 -2.90 1.01 -7.86
N ASP A 35 -3.47 2.20 -7.89
CA ASP A 35 -3.59 2.91 -9.14
C ASP A 35 -2.19 3.20 -9.69
N LYS A 36 -2.00 3.01 -10.99
CA LYS A 36 -0.75 3.41 -11.66
C LYS A 36 -0.62 4.92 -11.55
N ALA A 37 0.61 5.44 -11.50
CA ALA A 37 0.88 6.88 -11.45
C ALA A 37 0.18 7.66 -12.58
N GLU A 38 -0.10 7.01 -13.71
CA GLU A 38 -0.84 7.54 -14.86
C GLU A 38 -2.30 7.89 -14.54
N ALA A 39 -2.95 7.18 -13.61
CA ALA A 39 -4.32 7.43 -13.20
C ALA A 39 -4.46 8.68 -12.33
N TYR A 40 -3.36 9.21 -11.79
CA TYR A 40 -3.32 10.42 -10.95
C TYR A 40 -3.15 11.71 -11.78
N VAL A 41 -2.54 11.60 -12.97
CA VAL A 41 -2.34 12.70 -13.93
C VAL A 41 -3.64 13.42 -14.32
N PRO A 42 -4.76 12.73 -14.66
CA PRO A 42 -6.02 13.42 -15.01
C PRO A 42 -6.64 14.19 -13.85
N PHE A 43 -6.28 13.88 -12.60
CA PHE A 43 -6.75 14.59 -11.40
C PHE A 43 -5.82 15.72 -10.97
N GLY A 44 -4.80 16.04 -11.77
CA GLY A 44 -3.83 17.10 -11.48
C GLY A 44 -2.79 16.74 -10.41
N ILE A 45 -2.71 15.46 -10.02
CA ILE A 45 -1.73 14.97 -9.04
C ILE A 45 -0.43 14.60 -9.79
N PRO A 46 0.72 15.24 -9.48
CA PRO A 46 1.97 14.96 -10.15
C PRO A 46 2.49 13.56 -9.79
N ALA A 47 3.05 12.86 -10.79
CA ALA A 47 3.55 11.49 -10.65
C ALA A 47 4.59 11.35 -9.52
N ASP A 48 5.38 12.39 -9.27
CA ASP A 48 6.39 12.41 -8.22
C ASP A 48 5.80 12.37 -6.80
N LEU A 49 4.54 12.81 -6.62
CA LEU A 49 3.83 12.72 -5.34
C LEU A 49 3.07 11.41 -5.15
N VAL A 50 2.91 10.60 -6.20
CA VAL A 50 2.24 9.29 -6.10
C VAL A 50 2.98 8.35 -5.12
N PRO A 51 4.32 8.22 -5.14
CA PRO A 51 5.05 7.46 -4.12
C PRO A 51 4.87 8.00 -2.70
N VAL A 52 4.72 9.32 -2.56
CA VAL A 52 4.51 9.98 -1.27
C VAL A 52 3.11 9.65 -0.74
N LEU A 53 2.07 9.78 -1.57
CA LEU A 53 0.69 9.45 -1.24
C LEU A 53 0.52 7.97 -0.87
N GLN A 54 1.14 7.07 -1.65
CA GLN A 54 1.15 5.64 -1.34
C GLN A 54 1.87 5.33 -0.02
N LYS A 55 2.91 6.10 0.35
CA LYS A 55 3.57 5.96 1.66
C LYS A 55 2.72 6.46 2.82
N VAL A 56 1.85 7.45 2.58
CA VAL A 56 0.90 7.95 3.58
C VAL A 56 -0.27 6.97 3.79
N GLY A 57 -0.47 6.04 2.85
CA GLY A 57 -1.52 5.02 2.91
C GLY A 57 -2.69 5.29 1.95
N TYR A 58 -2.57 6.30 1.08
CA TYR A 58 -3.52 6.57 0.01
C TYR A 58 -3.09 5.81 -1.25
N TYR A 59 -3.64 4.59 -1.43
CA TYR A 59 -3.24 3.69 -2.51
C TYR A 59 -4.04 3.85 -3.80
N LEU A 60 -5.25 4.41 -3.70
CA LEU A 60 -6.16 4.66 -4.81
C LEU A 60 -6.48 6.16 -4.90
N VAL A 61 -6.86 6.63 -6.08
CA VAL A 61 -7.33 8.02 -6.21
C VAL A 61 -8.64 8.22 -5.43
N GLN A 62 -9.45 7.17 -5.29
CA GLN A 62 -10.68 7.20 -4.49
C GLN A 62 -10.46 7.34 -2.99
N ASP A 63 -9.35 6.85 -2.43
CA ASP A 63 -9.02 7.01 -1.00
C ASP A 63 -8.78 8.48 -0.63
N LEU A 64 -8.46 9.33 -1.61
CA LEU A 64 -8.32 10.77 -1.41
C LEU A 64 -9.68 11.50 -1.41
N ARG A 65 -10.76 10.84 -1.81
CA ARG A 65 -12.10 11.43 -1.84
C ARG A 65 -12.59 11.72 -0.41
N GLY A 66 -12.84 12.99 -0.11
CA GLY A 66 -13.24 13.43 1.24
C GLY A 66 -12.11 13.45 2.26
N ALA A 67 -10.86 13.23 1.85
CA ALA A 67 -9.70 13.44 2.71
C ALA A 67 -9.52 14.94 2.99
N ASN A 68 -9.13 15.30 4.22
CA ASN A 68 -8.95 16.70 4.58
C ASN A 68 -7.65 17.25 3.95
N PRO A 69 -7.72 18.28 3.10
CA PRO A 69 -6.54 18.82 2.40
C PRO A 69 -5.41 19.25 3.35
N GLN A 70 -5.74 19.84 4.50
CA GLN A 70 -4.74 20.20 5.52
C GLN A 70 -4.00 18.96 6.07
N LYS A 71 -4.72 17.87 6.32
CA LYS A 71 -4.14 16.64 6.89
C LYS A 71 -3.25 15.94 5.88
N VAL A 72 -3.71 15.86 4.63
CA VAL A 72 -2.93 15.30 3.52
C VAL A 72 -1.64 16.11 3.31
N GLN A 73 -1.71 17.45 3.37
CA GLN A 73 -0.53 18.30 3.25
C GLN A 73 0.49 18.08 4.38
N GLN A 74 0.01 17.91 5.62
CA GLN A 74 0.87 17.61 6.77
C GLN A 74 1.58 16.26 6.58
N GLN A 75 0.84 15.22 6.23
CA GLN A 75 1.39 13.88 6.02
C GLN A 75 2.39 13.84 4.86
N ILE A 76 2.09 14.53 3.74
CA ILE A 76 3.02 14.70 2.62
C ILE A 76 4.29 15.43 3.08
N GLY A 77 4.16 16.50 3.86
CA GLY A 77 5.29 17.27 4.40
C GLY A 77 6.17 16.46 5.36
N GLU A 78 5.58 15.63 6.22
CA GLU A 78 6.30 14.71 7.09
C GLU A 78 7.09 13.68 6.28
N VAL A 79 6.49 13.12 5.23
CA VAL A 79 7.17 12.15 4.35
C VAL A 79 8.29 12.82 3.56
N LEU A 80 8.07 14.01 2.98
CA LEU A 80 9.12 14.77 2.29
C LEU A 80 10.33 15.03 3.20
N LYS A 81 10.08 15.44 4.45
CA LYS A 81 11.11 15.67 5.46
C LYS A 81 11.79 14.37 5.91
N LYS A 82 11.03 13.29 6.09
CA LYS A 82 11.53 11.99 6.55
C LYS A 82 12.43 11.30 5.55
N TYR A 83 12.18 11.49 4.26
CA TYR A 83 12.92 10.81 3.19
C TYR A 83 13.87 11.74 2.42
N GLN A 84 14.03 13.01 2.83
CA GLN A 84 14.83 14.03 2.13
C GLN A 84 14.59 14.04 0.61
N LEU A 85 13.33 13.94 0.18
CA LEU A 85 13.02 14.12 -1.24
C LEU A 85 13.06 15.62 -1.57
N ASP A 86 13.87 15.99 -2.56
CA ASP A 86 13.91 17.32 -3.19
C ASP A 86 12.67 17.54 -4.09
N LEU A 87 11.49 17.30 -3.53
CA LEU A 87 10.22 17.47 -4.21
C LEU A 87 9.52 18.73 -3.73
N ALA A 88 8.90 19.46 -4.67
CA ALA A 88 8.07 20.60 -4.35
C ALA A 88 6.94 20.16 -3.40
N LYS A 89 6.90 20.75 -2.21
CA LYS A 89 5.79 20.55 -1.29
C LYS A 89 4.51 21.09 -1.96
N PRO A 90 3.49 20.26 -2.21
CA PRO A 90 2.24 20.74 -2.77
C PRO A 90 1.57 21.72 -1.81
N SER A 91 0.96 22.78 -2.36
CA SER A 91 0.19 23.73 -1.56
C SER A 91 -1.10 23.07 -1.06
N VAL A 92 -1.69 23.65 -0.01
CA VAL A 92 -3.03 23.23 0.45
C VAL A 92 -4.07 23.45 -0.67
N ALA A 93 -3.87 24.47 -1.51
CA ALA A 93 -4.73 24.77 -2.65
C ALA A 93 -4.67 23.66 -3.72
N ASP A 94 -3.48 23.14 -4.03
CA ASP A 94 -3.32 22.05 -5.01
C ASP A 94 -4.00 20.77 -4.52
N ILE A 95 -3.83 20.46 -3.23
CA ILE A 95 -4.44 19.28 -2.61
C ILE A 95 -5.97 19.42 -2.55
N ALA A 96 -6.47 20.62 -2.26
CA ALA A 96 -7.91 20.89 -2.29
C ALA A 96 -8.48 20.67 -3.70
N ALA A 97 -7.77 21.13 -4.74
CA ALA A 97 -8.16 20.90 -6.13
C ALA A 97 -8.19 19.41 -6.49
N TRP A 98 -7.27 18.60 -5.95
CA TRP A 98 -7.30 17.14 -6.14
C TRP A 98 -8.50 16.49 -5.47
N VAL A 99 -8.84 16.91 -4.25
CA VAL A 99 -10.00 16.40 -3.51
C VAL A 99 -11.31 16.81 -4.19
N GLU A 100 -11.38 18.01 -4.77
CA GLU A 100 -12.52 18.47 -5.57
C GLU A 100 -12.64 17.73 -6.91
N ALA A 101 -11.51 17.51 -7.62
CA ALA A 101 -11.49 16.74 -8.86
C ALA A 101 -11.92 15.27 -8.68
N LEU A 102 -11.89 14.77 -7.43
CA LEU A 102 -12.41 13.46 -7.03
C LEU A 102 -13.83 13.51 -6.44
N GLY A 103 -14.31 14.70 -6.14
CA GLY A 103 -15.61 14.99 -5.58
C GLY A 103 -16.73 14.90 -6.63
N GLU A 104 -16.47 15.39 -7.85
CA GLU A 104 -17.31 15.22 -9.04
C GLU A 104 -17.31 13.77 -9.56
#